data_AF-A0A529L4J1-F1
#
_entry.id   AF-A0A529L4J1-F1
#
_cell.length_a   1.000
_cell.length_b   1.000
_cell.length_c   1.000
_cell.angle_alpha   90.00
_cell.angle_beta   90.00
_cell.angle_gamma   90.00
#
_symmetry.space_group_name_H-M   'P 1'
#
loop_
_entity.id
_entity.type
_entity.pdbx_description
1 polymer ?
#
loop_
_entity_poly.entity_id
_entity_poly.type
_entity_poly.pdbx_seq_one_letter_code
_entity_poly.pdbx_strand_id
1 'polypeptide(L)'
;IFSTVLVRNGKPAPDIFLYAAEKMGVSAADCVVIEDSIAGVTAAIAAGMTAVGFVGGGHCTPSHALCLKEAGATRILSRLEDLLAIVEGTSEEPYHLSVVPDEVTLTV
;
A
#
# COMPACT_ATOMS: atom_id res chain seq x y z
N ILE A 1 -2.28 -11.02 14.95
CA ILE A 1 -1.31 -11.42 13.91
C ILE A 1 -1.95 -12.55 13.10
N PHE A 2 -2.01 -12.38 11.78
CA PHE A 2 -2.61 -13.34 10.84
C PHE A 2 -1.57 -13.71 9.78
N SER A 3 -1.71 -14.89 9.18
CA SER A 3 -0.78 -15.40 8.17
C SER A 3 -1.55 -16.15 7.09
N THR A 4 -0.94 -16.32 5.91
CA THR A 4 -1.53 -16.98 4.75
C THR A 4 -1.96 -18.42 5.03
N VAL A 5 -1.39 -19.08 6.04
CA VAL A 5 -1.82 -20.44 6.49
C VAL A 5 -3.25 -20.47 7.05
N LEU A 6 -3.82 -19.32 7.41
CA LEU A 6 -5.19 -19.19 7.92
C LEU A 6 -6.23 -19.05 6.81
N VAL A 7 -5.80 -18.93 5.56
CA VAL A 7 -6.67 -18.68 4.41
C VAL A 7 -6.35 -19.64 3.27
N ARG A 8 -7.30 -19.80 2.35
CA ARG A 8 -7.15 -20.73 1.23
C ARG A 8 -6.17 -20.22 0.18
N ASN A 9 -6.23 -18.93 -0.14
CA ASN A 9 -5.43 -18.33 -1.19
C ASN A 9 -4.54 -17.21 -0.62
N GLY A 10 -3.26 -17.22 -0.98
CA GLY A 10 -2.35 -16.11 -0.68
C GLY A 10 -2.56 -14.93 -1.63
N LYS A 11 -1.90 -13.79 -1.32
CA LYS A 11 -1.78 -12.65 -2.24
C LYS A 11 -1.37 -13.15 -3.63
N PRO A 12 -2.00 -12.71 -4.75
CA PRO A 12 -2.86 -11.52 -4.86
C PRO A 12 -4.34 -11.75 -4.55
N ALA A 13 -4.74 -12.94 -4.06
CA ALA A 13 -6.12 -13.12 -3.57
C ALA A 13 -6.36 -12.27 -2.31
N PRO A 14 -7.58 -11.76 -2.10
CA PRO A 14 -7.90 -10.83 -1.01
C PRO A 14 -8.04 -11.53 0.35
N ASP A 15 -8.03 -12.86 0.39
CA ASP A 15 -8.49 -13.68 1.52
C ASP A 15 -7.86 -13.25 2.85
N ILE A 16 -6.55 -12.99 2.90
CA ILE A 16 -5.86 -12.63 4.15
C ILE A 16 -6.29 -11.28 4.71
N PHE A 17 -6.62 -10.32 3.84
CA PHE A 17 -7.08 -9.00 4.25
C PHE A 17 -8.54 -9.04 4.70
N LEU A 18 -9.40 -9.74 3.95
CA LEU A 18 -10.79 -9.96 4.34
C LEU A 18 -10.89 -10.72 5.67
N TYR A 19 -10.06 -11.75 5.84
CA TYR A 19 -9.96 -12.49 7.10
C TYR A 19 -9.54 -11.58 8.26
N ALA A 20 -8.54 -10.72 8.06
CA ALA A 20 -8.10 -9.79 9.09
C ALA A 20 -9.21 -8.81 9.50
N ALA A 21 -9.90 -8.20 8.52
CA ALA A 21 -11.00 -7.28 8.76
C ALA A 21 -12.16 -7.96 9.52
N GLU A 22 -12.55 -9.18 9.10
CA GLU A 22 -13.57 -9.98 9.79
C GLU A 22 -13.19 -10.24 11.25
N LYS A 23 -11.95 -10.67 11.52
CA LYS A 23 -11.50 -10.95 12.90
C LYS A 23 -11.36 -9.71 13.76
N MET A 24 -11.18 -8.55 13.15
CA MET A 24 -11.13 -7.26 13.85
C MET A 24 -12.51 -6.59 13.97
N GLY A 25 -13.55 -7.13 13.33
CA GLY A 25 -14.90 -6.58 13.38
C GLY A 25 -15.05 -5.24 12.65
N VAL A 26 -14.22 -4.99 11.64
CA VAL A 26 -14.23 -3.76 10.84
C VAL A 26 -14.62 -4.05 9.39
N SER A 27 -15.21 -3.06 8.72
CA SER A 27 -15.52 -3.20 7.30
C SER A 27 -14.25 -3.06 6.46
N ALA A 28 -14.20 -3.74 5.30
CA ALA A 28 -13.06 -3.62 4.41
C ALA A 28 -12.89 -2.19 3.85
N ALA A 29 -14.00 -1.47 3.64
CA ALA A 29 -13.97 -0.09 3.17
C ALA A 29 -13.32 0.87 4.18
N ASP A 30 -13.35 0.52 5.47
CA ASP A 30 -12.71 1.29 6.55
C ASP A 30 -11.26 0.86 6.81
N CYS A 31 -10.71 -0.06 6.01
CA CYS A 31 -9.35 -0.56 6.15
C CYS A 31 -8.38 0.15 5.19
N VAL A 32 -7.19 0.45 5.72
CA VAL A 32 -6.02 0.89 4.95
C VAL A 32 -4.95 -0.19 5.03
N VAL A 33 -4.43 -0.62 3.89
CA VAL A 33 -3.33 -1.58 3.77
C VAL A 33 -2.05 -0.85 3.37
N ILE A 34 -1.00 -1.01 4.18
CA ILE A 34 0.35 -0.51 3.87
C ILE A 34 1.18 -1.66 3.32
N GLU A 35 1.69 -1.55 2.10
CA GLU A 35 2.28 -2.69 1.40
C GLU A 35 3.41 -2.32 0.43
N ASP A 36 4.45 -3.15 0.37
CA ASP A 36 5.64 -2.96 -0.46
C ASP A 36 5.71 -3.92 -1.66
N SER A 37 4.64 -4.66 -1.96
CA SER A 37 4.60 -5.63 -3.05
C SER A 37 3.39 -5.43 -3.97
N ILE A 38 3.59 -5.66 -5.28
CA ILE A 38 2.50 -5.64 -6.28
C ILE A 38 1.39 -6.60 -5.88
N ALA A 39 1.74 -7.85 -5.52
CA ALA A 39 0.77 -8.87 -5.14
C ALA A 39 -0.08 -8.45 -3.94
N GLY A 40 0.52 -7.80 -2.94
CA GLY A 40 -0.20 -7.31 -1.79
C GLY A 40 -1.08 -6.10 -2.09
N VAL A 41 -0.61 -5.14 -2.92
CA VAL A 41 -1.45 -4.02 -3.38
C VAL A 41 -2.66 -4.56 -4.14
N THR A 42 -2.46 -5.48 -5.09
CA THR A 42 -3.56 -6.11 -5.83
C THR A 42 -4.55 -6.82 -4.91
N ALA A 43 -4.07 -7.54 -3.89
CA ALA A 43 -4.93 -8.19 -2.90
C ALA A 43 -5.74 -7.19 -2.07
N ALA A 44 -5.17 -6.05 -1.69
CA ALA A 44 -5.87 -5.01 -0.95
C ALA A 44 -7.00 -4.39 -1.78
N ILE A 45 -6.72 -4.09 -3.07
CA ILE A 45 -7.73 -3.58 -4.00
C ILE A 45 -8.83 -4.63 -4.24
N ALA A 46 -8.47 -5.90 -4.43
CA ALA A 46 -9.45 -6.99 -4.58
C ALA A 46 -10.31 -7.19 -3.32
N ALA A 47 -9.81 -6.80 -2.14
CA ALA A 47 -10.56 -6.83 -0.89
C ALA A 47 -11.48 -5.61 -0.71
N GLY A 48 -11.44 -4.63 -1.62
CA GLY A 48 -12.18 -3.36 -1.49
C GLY A 48 -11.60 -2.41 -0.45
N MET A 49 -10.31 -2.53 -0.13
CA MET A 49 -9.60 -1.70 0.84
C MET A 49 -8.80 -0.60 0.16
N THR A 50 -8.43 0.45 0.91
CA THR A 50 -7.46 1.45 0.43
C THR A 50 -6.05 0.87 0.53
N ALA A 51 -5.29 0.90 -0.57
CA ALA A 51 -3.89 0.46 -0.59
C ALA A 51 -2.92 1.66 -0.62
N VAL A 52 -1.93 1.67 0.27
CA VAL A 52 -0.81 2.63 0.27
C VAL A 52 0.47 1.86 0.05
N GLY A 53 1.20 2.22 -1.01
CA GLY A 53 2.48 1.61 -1.33
C GLY A 53 3.58 2.12 -0.40
N PHE A 54 4.44 1.24 0.08
CA PHE A 54 5.59 1.62 0.91
C PHE A 54 6.91 1.29 0.22
N VAL A 55 7.79 2.29 0.10
CA VAL A 55 9.11 2.19 -0.57
C VAL A 55 10.27 2.56 0.35
N GLY A 56 10.04 2.61 1.67
CA GLY A 56 11.09 2.85 2.66
C GLY A 56 12.00 1.65 2.95
N GLY A 57 11.71 0.48 2.37
CA GLY A 57 12.55 -0.71 2.50
C GLY A 57 13.81 -0.61 1.63
N GLY A 58 14.95 -1.09 2.14
CA GLY A 58 16.24 -1.03 1.42
C GLY A 58 16.29 -1.78 0.08
N HIS A 59 15.27 -2.59 -0.23
CA HIS A 59 15.10 -3.30 -1.50
C HIS A 59 14.26 -2.53 -2.53
N CYS A 60 13.74 -1.35 -2.18
CA CYS A 60 12.86 -0.59 -3.07
C CYS A 60 13.68 0.29 -4.02
N THR A 61 13.46 0.12 -5.32
CA THR A 61 14.02 1.00 -6.36
C THR A 61 13.02 2.12 -6.69
N PRO A 62 13.45 3.22 -7.33
CA PRO A 62 12.51 4.25 -7.73
C PRO A 62 11.44 3.78 -8.73
N SER A 63 11.78 2.82 -9.60
CA SER A 63 10.82 2.15 -10.48
C SER A 63 9.76 1.34 -9.72
N HIS A 64 10.06 0.91 -8.50
CA HIS A 64 9.14 0.14 -7.67
C HIS A 64 7.92 0.96 -7.24
N ALA A 65 8.11 2.24 -6.92
CA ALA A 65 7.00 3.16 -6.59
C ALA A 65 5.98 3.26 -7.73
N LEU A 66 6.46 3.32 -8.98
CA LEU A 66 5.60 3.32 -10.17
C LEU A 66 4.82 2.01 -10.28
N CYS A 67 5.48 0.86 -10.12
CA CYS A 67 4.80 -0.44 -10.18
C CYS A 67 3.71 -0.57 -9.10
N LEU A 68 3.95 -0.05 -7.88
CA LEU A 68 2.93 -0.06 -6.81
C LEU A 68 1.74 0.86 -7.15
N LYS A 69 2.00 2.04 -7.74
CA LYS A 69 0.93 2.93 -8.24
C LYS A 69 0.11 2.26 -9.34
N GLU A 70 0.77 1.66 -10.33
CA GLU A 70 0.11 0.93 -11.44
C GLU A 70 -0.72 -0.26 -10.94
N ALA A 71 -0.27 -0.94 -9.88
CA ALA A 71 -1.01 -2.02 -9.23
C ALA A 71 -2.26 -1.55 -8.46
N GLY A 72 -2.41 -0.24 -8.24
CA GLY A 72 -3.59 0.37 -7.62
C GLY A 72 -3.34 1.09 -6.28
N ALA A 73 -2.09 1.25 -5.84
CA ALA A 73 -1.81 2.03 -4.63
C ALA A 73 -2.26 3.49 -4.79
N THR A 74 -3.07 3.98 -3.85
CA THR A 74 -3.60 5.35 -3.88
C THR A 74 -2.51 6.37 -3.54
N ARG A 75 -1.57 6.02 -2.66
CA ARG A 75 -0.41 6.84 -2.27
C ARG A 75 0.86 6.01 -2.18
N ILE A 76 2.01 6.67 -2.20
CA ILE A 76 3.33 6.06 -1.95
C ILE A 76 3.97 6.77 -0.75
N LEU A 77 4.51 6.00 0.18
CA LEU A 77 5.25 6.46 1.35
C LEU A 77 6.66 5.91 1.34
N SER A 78 7.66 6.72 1.67
CA SER A 78 9.04 6.28 1.90
C SER A 78 9.38 6.21 3.38
N ARG A 79 8.59 6.86 4.25
CA ARG A 79 8.78 6.86 5.70
C ARG A 79 7.46 6.54 6.39
N LEU A 80 7.51 5.70 7.44
CA LEU A 80 6.29 5.29 8.14
C LEU A 80 5.69 6.44 8.98
N GLU A 81 6.51 7.42 9.38
CA GLU A 81 6.04 8.62 10.10
C GLU A 81 5.04 9.46 9.29
N ASP A 82 5.11 9.40 7.96
CA ASP A 82 4.18 10.11 7.06
C ASP A 82 2.79 9.47 7.02
N LEU A 83 2.63 8.27 7.60
CA LEU A 83 1.35 7.56 7.62
C LEU A 83 0.29 8.31 8.43
N LEU A 84 0.68 9.02 9.49
CA LEU A 84 -0.24 9.77 10.34
C LEU A 84 -1.04 10.81 9.53
N ALA A 85 -0.38 11.53 8.63
CA ALA A 85 -1.04 12.51 7.77
C ALA A 85 -2.13 11.90 6.87
N ILE A 86 -1.95 10.64 6.45
CA ILE A 86 -2.95 9.91 5.66
C ILE A 86 -4.16 9.54 6.51
N VAL A 87 -3.93 9.00 7.70
CA VAL A 87 -5.01 8.53 8.60
C VAL A 87 -5.82 9.71 9.17
N GLU A 88 -5.16 10.85 9.41
CA GLU A 88 -5.80 12.08 9.89
C GLU A 88 -6.57 12.84 8.80
N GLY A 89 -6.52 12.38 7.54
CA GLY A 89 -7.23 13.00 6.42
C GLY A 89 -6.67 14.37 6.01
N THR A 90 -5.45 14.71 6.44
CA THR A 90 -4.79 15.95 6.04
C THR A 90 -4.24 15.80 4.63
N SER A 91 -4.70 16.66 3.71
CA SER A 91 -4.46 16.60 2.26
C SER A 91 -3.11 17.16 1.81
N GLU A 92 -2.08 17.14 2.66
CA GLU A 92 -0.74 17.49 2.21
C GLU A 92 -0.20 16.29 1.41
N GLU A 93 -0.12 16.43 0.09
CA GLU A 93 0.63 15.52 -0.78
C GLU A 93 2.12 15.74 -0.47
N PRO A 94 2.79 14.90 0.34
CA PRO A 94 4.14 15.22 0.81
C PRO A 94 5.20 15.00 -0.28
N TYR A 95 4.79 14.48 -1.44
CA TYR A 95 5.71 13.99 -2.47
C TYR A 95 5.15 14.28 -3.87
N HIS A 96 5.79 15.21 -4.60
CA HIS A 96 5.56 15.40 -6.02
C HIS A 96 6.50 14.47 -6.82
N LEU A 97 5.93 13.49 -7.51
CA LEU A 97 6.69 12.62 -8.42
C LEU A 97 6.95 13.37 -9.73
N SER A 98 8.11 14.00 -9.88
CA SER A 98 8.58 14.48 -11.18
C SER A 98 9.28 13.35 -11.91
N VAL A 99 8.70 12.91 -13.03
CA VAL A 99 9.36 11.97 -13.94
C VAL A 99 10.33 12.78 -14.79
N VAL A 100 11.63 12.68 -14.50
CA VAL A 100 12.68 13.08 -15.46
C VAL A 100 13.09 11.84 -16.26
N PRO A 101 13.20 11.93 -17.59
CA PRO A 101 13.68 10.80 -18.38
C PRO A 101 15.13 10.53 -17.95
N ASP A 102 15.36 9.35 -17.37
CA ASP A 102 16.61 8.80 -16.82
C ASP A 102 16.90 8.98 -15.31
N GLU A 103 16.04 9.61 -14.52
CA GLU A 103 16.16 9.62 -13.05
C GLU A 103 14.79 9.77 -12.38
N VAL A 104 14.57 9.13 -11.23
CA VAL A 104 13.35 9.36 -10.43
C VAL A 104 13.79 10.01 -9.13
N THR A 105 13.54 11.30 -9.02
CA THR A 105 13.94 12.10 -7.86
C THR A 105 12.73 12.36 -6.99
N LEU A 106 12.72 11.77 -5.78
CA LEU A 106 11.79 12.14 -4.70
C LEU A 106 12.26 13.47 -4.13
N THR A 107 11.47 14.53 -4.30
CA THR A 107 11.77 15.85 -3.73
C THR A 107 10.77 16.16 -2.62
N VAL A 108 11.28 16.73 -1.52
CA VAL A 108 10.52 17.18 -0.34
C VAL A 108 9.92 18.56 -0.60
#